data_AF-A0A931TCR5-F1
#
_entry.id   AF-A0A931TCR5-F1
#
_cell.length_a   1.000
_cell.length_b   1.000
_cell.length_c   1.000
_cell.angle_alpha   90.00
_cell.angle_beta   90.00
_cell.angle_gamma   90.00
#
_symmetry.space_group_name_H-M   'P 1'
#
loop_
_entity.id
_entity.type
_entity.pdbx_description
1 polymer ?
#
loop_
_entity_poly.entity_id
_entity_poly.type
_entity_poly.pdbx_seq_one_letter_code
_entity_poly.pdbx_strand_id
1 'polypeptide(L)'
;MGVDLLRHFPEGFAPRPAQARLLEELGAALERAEQDPKAPRVFFVEAPPGVGKSHVAMTLARWSGRAYLLTSQKLLQDQYEREFGGHVQLVKGRDSYACERYPDRRVPTTFGMCRRPGGPPCQCPYTRAKAAALAGRIFCTNTWYFLTLRQWRREQLERRRLLIVDEAHNLEAQLASVFTLAVPREQMVRWFGTPVPRYDTAEEYRALFAEQIAGLEAEIALVESDLEAVRVPTLPLEEFLRLPPSPHEAALLSARETLETALARLRFFVEAEEQEWVVRSTATPDGPVELVPLSVAPMAAELLFDAADLAVLTSAFLGHRAALAESLGLDVATTQTVRAGSPFPLEQRPIVYRPRGALSRATLAELEPAVFAEVAGILRAHPRDKGVIHVPSYAAAHRLVADVARRAPIEHRRLLPIATPEAKPAALGHHRASRLATVLVSPSLREGVDLPDDLLRFQIVTKMPFPDLGDPWTAARARRDPRWYALETAKSLVQTYGRSCRHAGDRGVTYVLDGQFARFLLRYRPLLPAWFLDAAAPALRAAKRV
;
A
#
# COMPACT_ATOMS: atom_id res chain seq x y z
N MET A 1 -32.36 -16.43 13.77
CA MET A 1 -31.89 -15.22 14.49
C MET A 1 -30.89 -14.56 13.57
N GLY A 2 -31.18 -13.35 13.11
CA GLY A 2 -30.36 -12.69 12.08
C GLY A 2 -28.96 -12.33 12.57
N VAL A 3 -28.06 -12.08 11.62
CA VAL A 3 -26.69 -11.64 11.92
C VAL A 3 -26.73 -10.19 12.43
N ASP A 4 -26.77 -10.03 13.75
CA ASP A 4 -26.71 -8.73 14.42
C ASP A 4 -25.26 -8.32 14.69
N LEU A 5 -24.63 -7.66 13.71
CA LEU A 5 -23.25 -7.20 13.81
C LEU A 5 -23.06 -6.12 14.89
N LEU A 6 -24.09 -5.33 15.21
CA LEU A 6 -23.96 -4.22 16.15
C LEU A 6 -23.64 -4.68 17.57
N ARG A 7 -24.05 -5.90 17.95
CA ARG A 7 -23.67 -6.53 19.23
C ARG A 7 -22.16 -6.74 19.38
N HIS A 8 -21.43 -6.78 18.27
CA HIS A 8 -19.99 -6.99 18.25
C HIS A 8 -19.20 -5.69 18.10
N PHE A 9 -19.86 -4.54 18.09
CA PHE A 9 -19.20 -3.25 17.96
C PHE A 9 -18.19 -3.02 19.10
N PRO A 10 -16.97 -2.49 18.83
CA PRO A 10 -15.93 -2.32 19.83
C PRO A 10 -16.42 -1.63 21.11
N GLU A 11 -16.10 -2.22 22.26
CA GLU A 11 -16.45 -1.67 23.57
C GLU A 11 -15.79 -0.30 23.79
N GLY A 12 -16.47 0.60 24.49
CA GLY A 12 -15.99 1.97 24.69
C GLY A 12 -16.26 2.93 23.52
N PHE A 13 -16.85 2.45 22.43
CA PHE A 13 -17.23 3.26 21.27
C PHE A 13 -18.73 3.15 20.98
N ALA A 14 -19.33 4.24 20.50
CA ALA A 14 -20.69 4.24 20.00
C ALA A 14 -20.69 4.23 18.46
N PRO A 15 -21.48 3.36 17.81
CA PRO A 15 -21.55 3.32 16.36
C PRO A 15 -22.17 4.61 15.82
N ARG A 16 -21.51 5.23 14.84
CA ARG A 16 -22.07 6.35 14.08
C ARG A 16 -23.24 5.86 13.22
N PRO A 17 -24.24 6.70 12.88
CA PRO A 17 -25.37 6.28 12.04
C PRO A 17 -24.97 5.67 10.70
N ALA A 18 -23.88 6.17 10.08
CA ALA A 18 -23.34 5.61 8.85
C ALA A 18 -22.72 4.21 9.06
N GLN A 19 -22.06 3.97 10.20
CA GLN A 19 -21.52 2.65 10.55
C GLN A 19 -22.64 1.67 10.84
N ALA A 20 -23.68 2.09 11.58
CA ALA A 20 -24.80 1.24 11.91
C ALA A 20 -25.53 0.73 10.66
N ARG A 21 -25.89 1.62 9.75
CA ARG A 21 -26.50 1.24 8.46
C ARG A 21 -25.60 0.31 7.65
N LEU A 22 -24.30 0.60 7.59
CA LEU A 22 -23.34 -0.25 6.87
C LEU A 22 -23.26 -1.65 7.47
N LEU A 23 -23.25 -1.75 8.81
CA LEU A 23 -23.22 -3.02 9.54
C LEU A 23 -24.54 -3.78 9.42
N GLU A 24 -25.69 -3.11 9.39
CA GLU A 24 -26.99 -3.74 9.14
C GLU A 24 -27.06 -4.34 7.73
N GLU A 25 -26.67 -3.58 6.70
CA GLU A 25 -26.61 -4.08 5.32
C GLU A 25 -25.63 -5.24 5.15
N LEU A 26 -24.46 -5.15 5.79
CA LEU A 26 -23.47 -6.23 5.81
C LEU A 26 -23.98 -7.45 6.56
N GLY A 27 -24.64 -7.27 7.71
CA GLY A 27 -25.21 -8.36 8.49
C GLY A 27 -26.22 -9.16 7.67
N ALA A 28 -27.14 -8.49 6.99
CA ALA A 28 -28.09 -9.14 6.09
C ALA A 28 -27.40 -9.88 4.92
N ALA A 29 -26.30 -9.33 4.40
CA ALA A 29 -25.54 -9.96 3.33
C ALA A 29 -24.77 -11.20 3.78
N LEU A 30 -24.15 -11.13 4.96
CA LEU A 30 -23.44 -12.24 5.59
C LEU A 30 -24.40 -13.36 6.00
N GLU A 31 -25.58 -13.01 6.51
CA GLU A 31 -26.63 -13.99 6.83
C GLU A 31 -27.05 -14.78 5.59
N ARG A 32 -27.27 -14.11 4.45
CA ARG A 32 -27.55 -14.79 3.17
C ARG A 32 -26.41 -15.72 2.76
N ALA A 33 -25.16 -15.28 2.94
CA ALA A 33 -24.00 -16.11 2.67
C ALA A 33 -23.98 -17.35 3.59
N GLU A 34 -24.32 -17.25 4.86
CA GLU A 34 -24.39 -18.43 5.74
C GLU A 34 -25.50 -19.42 5.35
N GLN A 35 -26.58 -18.94 4.74
CA GLN A 35 -27.74 -19.76 4.37
C GLN A 35 -27.66 -20.37 2.96
N ASP A 36 -27.02 -19.69 2.01
CA ASP A 36 -26.97 -20.12 0.60
C ASP A 36 -25.51 -20.26 0.11
N PRO A 37 -25.05 -21.48 -0.23
CA PRO A 37 -23.76 -21.72 -0.89
C PRO A 37 -23.50 -20.85 -2.12
N LYS A 38 -24.55 -20.48 -2.87
CA LYS A 38 -24.48 -19.67 -4.10
C LYS A 38 -24.49 -18.16 -3.83
N ALA A 39 -24.77 -17.73 -2.60
CA ALA A 39 -24.75 -16.32 -2.26
C ALA A 39 -23.31 -15.76 -2.28
N PRO A 40 -23.16 -14.43 -2.45
CA PRO A 40 -21.86 -13.79 -2.45
C PRO A 40 -21.02 -14.11 -1.22
N ARG A 41 -19.73 -14.41 -1.44
CA ARG A 41 -18.74 -14.75 -0.40
C ARG A 41 -17.68 -13.66 -0.23
N VAL A 42 -17.54 -12.80 -1.22
CA VAL A 42 -16.61 -11.67 -1.20
C VAL A 42 -17.38 -10.36 -1.19
N PHE A 43 -17.18 -9.57 -0.14
CA PHE A 43 -17.85 -8.29 0.05
C PHE A 43 -16.87 -7.14 -0.16
N PHE A 44 -17.21 -6.24 -1.07
CA PHE A 44 -16.50 -4.99 -1.29
C PHE A 44 -17.21 -3.90 -0.48
N VAL A 45 -16.53 -3.37 0.53
CA VAL A 45 -17.07 -2.37 1.45
C VAL A 45 -16.42 -1.04 1.15
N GLU A 46 -17.21 -0.11 0.64
CA GLU A 46 -16.76 1.26 0.39
C GLU A 46 -17.30 2.21 1.45
N ALA A 47 -16.40 2.83 2.19
CA ALA A 47 -16.76 3.73 3.27
C ALA A 47 -15.81 4.94 3.28
N PRO A 48 -16.29 6.15 2.94
CA PRO A 48 -15.45 7.34 2.89
C PRO A 48 -14.69 7.60 4.20
N PRO A 49 -13.60 8.39 4.16
CA PRO A 49 -12.93 8.84 5.36
C PRO A 49 -13.93 9.46 6.35
N GLY A 50 -13.70 9.24 7.64
CA GLY A 50 -14.64 9.66 8.68
C GLY A 50 -15.82 8.74 8.96
N VAL A 51 -16.08 7.71 8.13
CA VAL A 51 -17.06 6.68 8.51
C VAL A 51 -16.54 5.82 9.66
N GLY A 52 -15.23 5.60 9.76
CA GLY A 52 -14.61 4.76 10.78
C GLY A 52 -14.52 3.30 10.35
N LYS A 53 -13.89 3.05 9.19
CA LYS A 53 -13.69 1.72 8.59
C LYS A 53 -13.06 0.72 9.54
N SER A 54 -12.07 1.14 10.33
CA SER A 54 -11.37 0.25 11.25
C SER A 54 -12.28 -0.31 12.35
N HIS A 55 -13.28 0.45 12.79
CA HIS A 55 -14.28 -0.04 13.74
C HIS A 55 -15.23 -1.06 13.07
N VAL A 56 -15.58 -0.85 11.80
CA VAL A 56 -16.39 -1.80 11.01
C VAL A 56 -15.61 -3.11 10.82
N ALA A 57 -14.34 -3.03 10.42
CA ALA A 57 -13.44 -4.18 10.31
C ALA A 57 -13.32 -4.93 11.65
N MET A 58 -13.13 -4.21 12.75
CA MET A 58 -13.05 -4.81 14.08
C MET A 58 -14.36 -5.48 14.51
N THR A 59 -15.51 -4.87 14.20
CA THR A 59 -16.83 -5.44 14.46
C THR A 59 -17.00 -6.78 13.74
N LEU A 60 -16.66 -6.82 12.45
CA LEU A 60 -16.72 -8.02 11.63
C LEU A 60 -15.76 -9.11 12.15
N ALA A 61 -14.54 -8.75 12.54
CA ALA A 61 -13.58 -9.70 13.09
C ALA A 61 -14.02 -10.28 14.44
N ARG A 62 -14.68 -9.48 15.29
CA ARG A 62 -15.26 -9.94 16.57
C ARG A 62 -16.46 -10.85 16.32
N TRP A 63 -17.34 -10.50 15.39
CA TRP A 63 -18.49 -11.31 15.00
C TRP A 63 -18.07 -12.68 14.45
N SER A 64 -17.03 -12.72 13.61
CA SER A 64 -16.57 -13.97 13.01
C SER A 64 -15.96 -14.92 14.06
N GLY A 65 -15.44 -14.39 15.18
CA GLY A 65 -14.80 -15.15 16.25
C GLY A 65 -13.41 -15.69 15.89
N ARG A 66 -13.15 -15.94 14.60
CA ARG A 66 -11.84 -16.23 14.02
C ARG A 66 -11.67 -15.45 12.72
N ALA A 67 -10.68 -14.56 12.66
CA ALA A 67 -10.45 -13.72 11.49
C ALA A 67 -8.96 -13.54 11.16
N TYR A 68 -8.69 -13.33 9.87
CA TYR A 68 -7.49 -12.63 9.40
C TYR A 68 -7.84 -11.16 9.15
N LEU A 69 -7.04 -10.25 9.70
CA LEU A 69 -7.16 -8.81 9.50
C LEU A 69 -5.86 -8.28 8.88
N LEU A 70 -5.92 -7.96 7.60
CA LEU A 70 -4.79 -7.50 6.81
C LEU A 70 -4.88 -5.99 6.60
N THR A 71 -3.78 -5.30 6.88
CA THR A 71 -3.64 -3.85 6.65
C THR A 71 -2.68 -3.58 5.49
N SER A 72 -2.84 -2.47 4.79
CA SER A 72 -1.90 -2.07 3.73
C SER A 72 -0.57 -1.51 4.24
N GLN A 73 -0.49 -1.00 5.49
CA GLN A 73 0.67 -0.28 6.01
C GLN A 73 0.93 -0.55 7.49
N LYS A 74 2.21 -0.52 7.91
CA LYS A 74 2.61 -0.69 9.33
C LYS A 74 1.94 0.34 10.25
N LEU A 75 1.81 1.59 9.81
CA LEU A 75 1.16 2.65 10.60
C LEU A 75 -0.30 2.31 10.95
N LEU A 76 -1.01 1.64 10.03
CA LEU A 76 -2.38 1.20 10.27
C LEU A 76 -2.41 0.04 11.27
N GLN A 77 -1.45 -0.89 11.22
CA GLN A 77 -1.32 -1.92 12.26
C GLN A 77 -1.11 -1.31 13.64
N ASP A 78 -0.23 -0.31 13.75
CA ASP A 78 0.01 0.39 15.01
C ASP A 78 -1.27 1.08 15.51
N GLN A 79 -2.14 1.54 14.61
CA GLN A 79 -3.45 2.06 14.98
C GLN A 79 -4.36 0.98 15.57
N TYR A 80 -4.46 -0.19 14.92
CA TYR A 80 -5.22 -1.31 15.45
C TYR A 80 -4.71 -1.79 16.81
N GLU A 81 -3.38 -1.82 16.99
CA GLU A 81 -2.75 -2.17 18.27
C GLU A 81 -3.12 -1.19 19.38
N ARG A 82 -3.08 0.12 19.10
CA ARG A 82 -3.45 1.16 20.07
C ARG A 82 -4.93 1.17 20.41
N GLU A 83 -5.80 1.02 19.41
CA GLU A 83 -7.26 1.13 19.59
C GLU A 83 -7.89 -0.19 20.06
N PHE A 84 -7.35 -1.34 19.65
CA PHE A 84 -7.98 -2.66 19.81
C PHE A 84 -7.04 -3.76 20.31
N GLY A 85 -5.88 -3.41 20.90
CA GLY A 85 -4.84 -4.37 21.30
C GLY A 85 -5.31 -5.50 22.22
N GLY A 86 -6.38 -5.31 22.99
CA GLY A 86 -7.00 -6.36 23.80
C GLY A 86 -7.72 -7.46 22.99
N HIS A 87 -7.97 -7.24 21.70
CA HIS A 87 -8.73 -8.14 20.84
C HIS A 87 -7.94 -8.68 19.65
N VAL A 88 -6.88 -7.98 19.23
CA VAL A 88 -6.07 -8.36 18.06
C VAL A 88 -4.73 -8.94 18.49
N GLN A 89 -4.29 -9.99 17.80
CA GLN A 89 -2.93 -10.53 17.92
C GLN A 89 -2.11 -10.09 16.72
N LEU A 90 -1.25 -9.10 16.95
CA LEU A 90 -0.49 -8.44 15.89
C LEU A 90 0.86 -9.13 15.67
N VAL A 91 1.19 -9.37 14.40
CA VAL A 91 2.52 -9.83 13.99
C VAL A 91 3.08 -8.97 12.85
N LYS A 92 4.35 -8.57 13.03
CA LYS A 92 5.15 -7.79 12.07
C LYS A 92 6.32 -8.63 11.53
N GLY A 93 7.06 -8.10 10.56
CA GLY A 93 8.33 -8.71 10.11
C GLY A 93 9.41 -8.68 11.19
N ARG A 94 10.40 -9.59 11.09
CA ARG A 94 11.47 -9.82 12.08
C ARG A 94 12.24 -8.57 12.51
N ASP A 95 12.46 -7.61 11.59
CA ASP A 95 13.16 -6.35 11.90
C ASP A 95 12.45 -5.47 12.94
N SER A 96 11.15 -5.72 13.13
CA SER A 96 10.33 -4.97 14.09
C SER A 96 10.55 -5.44 15.54
N TYR A 97 11.23 -6.57 15.73
CA TYR A 97 11.48 -7.18 17.04
C TYR A 97 12.97 -7.16 17.35
N ALA A 98 13.34 -6.90 18.61
CA ALA A 98 14.71 -7.02 19.07
C ALA A 98 14.96 -8.41 19.67
N CYS A 99 16.16 -8.94 19.50
CA CYS A 99 16.58 -10.21 20.09
C CYS A 99 16.96 -9.99 21.57
N GLU A 100 16.19 -10.60 22.48
CA GLU A 100 16.38 -10.48 23.94
C GLU A 100 17.68 -11.13 24.46
N ARG A 101 18.38 -11.90 23.61
CA ARG A 101 19.67 -12.52 23.95
C ARG A 101 20.83 -11.51 23.94
N TYR A 102 20.61 -10.30 23.45
CA TYR A 102 21.59 -9.21 23.41
C TYR A 102 21.04 -7.99 24.18
N PRO A 103 21.09 -7.98 25.53
CA PRO A 103 20.46 -6.93 26.33
C PRO A 103 21.11 -5.55 26.15
N ASP A 104 22.42 -5.51 25.90
CA ASP A 104 23.20 -4.27 25.84
C ASP A 104 23.13 -3.58 24.47
N ARG A 105 22.53 -4.22 23.46
CA ARG A 105 22.45 -3.68 22.09
C ARG A 105 21.17 -4.12 21.40
N ARG A 106 20.46 -3.17 20.79
CA ARG A 106 19.29 -3.49 19.95
C ARG A 106 19.72 -4.20 18.67
N VAL A 107 19.64 -5.53 18.67
CA VAL A 107 19.84 -6.38 17.49
C VAL A 107 18.48 -6.86 17.00
N PRO A 108 18.06 -6.53 15.76
CA PRO A 108 16.81 -7.05 15.20
C PRO A 108 16.79 -8.59 15.17
N THR A 109 15.61 -9.21 15.33
CA THR A 109 15.51 -10.70 15.33
C THR A 109 15.86 -11.35 13.99
N THR A 110 15.94 -10.56 12.91
CA THR A 110 16.52 -10.96 11.61
C THR A 110 17.97 -11.40 11.76
N PHE A 111 18.72 -10.73 12.64
CA PHE A 111 20.10 -11.04 13.03
C PHE A 111 20.17 -11.70 14.42
N GLY A 112 19.07 -12.28 14.88
CA GLY A 112 18.99 -12.89 16.21
C GLY A 112 19.91 -14.11 16.35
N MET A 113 20.29 -14.43 17.59
CA MET A 113 21.12 -15.60 17.92
C MET A 113 20.62 -16.90 17.26
N CYS A 114 19.31 -17.11 17.22
CA CYS A 114 18.66 -18.28 16.62
C CYS A 114 18.75 -18.38 15.09
N ARG A 115 19.31 -17.38 14.41
CA ARG A 115 19.51 -17.37 12.95
C ARG A 115 20.95 -17.68 12.55
N ARG A 116 21.86 -17.70 13.54
CA ARG A 116 23.27 -17.99 13.37
C ARG A 116 23.48 -19.52 13.32
N PRO A 117 24.50 -20.02 12.62
CA PRO A 117 24.83 -21.46 12.63
C PRO A 117 25.01 -21.97 14.07
N GLY A 118 24.44 -23.15 14.36
CA GLY A 118 24.44 -23.72 15.72
C GLY A 118 23.63 -22.92 16.76
N GLY A 119 22.86 -21.92 16.33
CA GLY A 119 21.98 -21.13 17.20
C GLY A 119 20.87 -21.96 17.84
N PRO A 120 20.34 -21.53 19.00
CA PRO A 120 19.28 -22.26 19.68
C PRO A 120 17.97 -22.22 18.88
N PRO A 121 17.02 -23.15 19.17
CA PRO A 121 15.67 -23.08 18.64
C PRO A 121 15.05 -21.69 18.81
N CYS A 122 14.36 -21.21 17.78
CA CYS A 122 13.92 -19.83 17.68
C CYS A 122 12.78 -19.50 18.65
N GLN A 123 13.09 -19.03 19.85
CA GLN A 123 12.11 -18.57 20.87
C GLN A 123 12.07 -17.03 21.03
N CYS A 124 12.55 -16.30 20.04
CA CYS A 124 12.65 -14.83 20.09
C CYS A 124 11.26 -14.15 20.10
N PRO A 125 11.17 -12.85 20.45
CA PRO A 125 9.89 -12.13 20.49
C PRO A 125 9.08 -12.24 19.20
N TYR A 126 9.75 -12.27 18.04
CA TYR A 126 9.08 -12.50 16.76
C TYR A 126 8.37 -13.85 16.70
N THR A 127 9.03 -14.96 17.07
CA THR A 127 8.37 -16.29 17.04
C THR A 127 7.21 -16.33 18.01
N ARG A 128 7.35 -15.74 19.20
CA ARG A 128 6.26 -15.69 20.19
C ARG A 128 5.08 -14.88 19.67
N ALA A 129 5.33 -13.72 19.05
CA ALA A 129 4.28 -12.92 18.41
C ALA A 129 3.60 -13.66 17.25
N LYS A 130 4.37 -14.35 16.39
CA LYS A 130 3.82 -15.17 15.30
C LYS A 130 2.97 -16.32 15.84
N ALA A 131 3.45 -17.05 16.85
CA ALA A 131 2.71 -18.14 17.47
C ALA A 131 1.42 -17.64 18.15
N ALA A 132 1.48 -16.51 18.87
CA ALA A 132 0.32 -15.87 19.47
C ALA A 132 -0.70 -15.41 18.40
N ALA A 133 -0.24 -14.88 17.27
CA ALA A 133 -1.10 -14.50 16.16
C ALA A 133 -1.78 -15.72 15.52
N LEU A 134 -1.03 -16.79 15.24
CA LEU A 134 -1.56 -18.04 14.68
C LEU A 134 -2.60 -18.70 15.58
N ALA A 135 -2.37 -18.74 16.89
CA ALA A 135 -3.32 -19.27 17.87
C ALA A 135 -4.48 -18.29 18.18
N GLY A 136 -4.25 -17.00 17.94
CA GLY A 136 -5.17 -15.92 18.27
C GLY A 136 -6.43 -15.89 17.41
N ARG A 137 -7.54 -15.49 18.03
CA ARG A 137 -8.83 -15.31 17.34
C ARG A 137 -8.74 -14.33 16.17
N ILE A 138 -8.03 -13.22 16.34
CA ILE A 138 -7.93 -12.18 15.32
C ILE A 138 -6.45 -11.97 15.01
N PHE A 139 -5.99 -12.58 13.91
CA PHE A 139 -4.62 -12.48 13.43
C PHE A 139 -4.50 -11.17 12.63
N CYS A 140 -3.72 -10.23 13.13
CA CYS A 140 -3.55 -8.92 12.50
C CYS A 140 -2.14 -8.77 11.93
N THR A 141 -2.03 -8.45 10.64
CA THR A 141 -0.73 -8.19 10.00
C THR A 141 -0.89 -7.30 8.75
N ASN A 142 0.18 -7.12 7.96
CA ASN A 142 0.09 -6.48 6.65
C ASN A 142 -0.07 -7.54 5.56
N THR A 143 -0.74 -7.14 4.48
CA THR A 143 -1.01 -8.01 3.33
C THR A 143 0.27 -8.69 2.81
N TRP A 144 1.36 -7.95 2.66
CA TRP A 144 2.62 -8.49 2.13
C TRP A 144 3.22 -9.60 3.00
N TYR A 145 3.22 -9.43 4.32
CA TYR A 145 3.71 -10.42 5.27
C TYR A 145 2.83 -11.67 5.28
N PHE A 146 1.51 -11.49 5.26
CA PHE A 146 0.55 -12.61 5.17
C PHE A 146 0.80 -13.46 3.92
N LEU A 147 0.89 -12.82 2.76
CA LEU A 147 1.15 -13.48 1.48
C LEU A 147 2.51 -14.18 1.46
N THR A 148 3.55 -13.54 2.00
CA THR A 148 4.89 -14.14 2.11
C THR A 148 4.90 -15.35 3.03
N LEU A 149 4.19 -15.32 4.16
CA LEU A 149 4.06 -16.48 5.03
C LEU A 149 3.43 -17.67 4.32
N ARG A 150 2.34 -17.41 3.58
CA ARG A 150 1.59 -18.46 2.90
C ARG A 150 2.33 -19.03 1.69
N GLN A 151 2.83 -18.17 0.82
CA GLN A 151 3.46 -18.57 -0.43
C GLN A 151 4.90 -19.06 -0.24
N TRP A 152 5.76 -18.23 0.36
CA TRP A 152 7.21 -18.46 0.33
C TRP A 152 7.71 -19.22 1.54
N ARG A 153 7.03 -19.10 2.69
CA ARG A 153 7.38 -19.86 3.90
C ARG A 153 6.54 -21.13 4.05
N ARG A 154 5.58 -21.37 3.15
CA ARG A 154 4.64 -22.50 3.17
C ARG A 154 4.03 -22.73 4.56
N GLU A 155 3.78 -21.65 5.29
CA GLU A 155 3.15 -21.73 6.60
C GLU A 155 1.74 -22.28 6.40
N GLN A 156 1.40 -23.35 7.11
CA GLN A 156 0.04 -23.89 7.11
C GLN A 156 -0.87 -22.96 7.91
N LEU A 157 -1.37 -21.94 7.22
CA LEU A 157 -2.41 -21.07 7.74
C LEU A 157 -3.73 -21.84 7.73
N GLU A 158 -4.32 -22.02 8.91
CA GLU A 158 -5.65 -22.58 9.03
C GLU A 158 -6.68 -21.75 8.25
N ARG A 159 -7.69 -22.43 7.70
CA ARG A 159 -8.83 -21.73 7.12
C ARG A 159 -9.64 -21.07 8.26
N ARG A 160 -9.88 -19.76 8.17
CA ARG A 160 -10.66 -18.99 9.15
C ARG A 160 -12.05 -18.64 8.62
N ARG A 161 -12.96 -18.22 9.51
CA ARG A 161 -14.31 -17.83 9.08
C ARG A 161 -14.30 -16.57 8.22
N LEU A 162 -13.39 -15.63 8.49
CA LEU A 162 -13.37 -14.33 7.83
C LEU A 162 -11.96 -13.84 7.52
N LEU A 163 -11.76 -13.37 6.30
CA LEU A 163 -10.64 -12.53 5.90
C LEU A 163 -11.12 -11.08 5.74
N ILE A 164 -10.39 -10.14 6.33
CA ILE A 164 -10.62 -8.71 6.15
C ILE A 164 -9.34 -8.10 5.58
N VAL A 165 -9.46 -7.38 4.46
CA VAL A 165 -8.37 -6.57 3.91
C VAL A 165 -8.77 -5.11 4.01
N ASP A 166 -8.15 -4.38 4.92
CA ASP A 166 -8.34 -2.94 5.12
C ASP A 166 -7.44 -2.14 4.17
N GLU A 167 -7.99 -1.06 3.63
CA GLU A 167 -7.38 -0.23 2.58
C GLU A 167 -6.95 -1.07 1.35
N ALA A 168 -7.86 -1.91 0.86
CA ALA A 168 -7.63 -2.87 -0.23
C ALA A 168 -7.56 -2.26 -1.64
N HIS A 169 -7.58 -0.93 -1.80
CA HIS A 169 -7.54 -0.29 -3.12
C HIS A 169 -6.24 -0.58 -3.89
N ASN A 170 -5.14 -0.87 -3.18
CA ASN A 170 -3.83 -1.25 -3.74
C ASN A 170 -3.55 -2.77 -3.71
N LEU A 171 -4.57 -3.60 -3.45
CA LEU A 171 -4.39 -5.04 -3.24
C LEU A 171 -3.76 -5.76 -4.43
N GLU A 172 -4.15 -5.41 -5.66
CA GLU A 172 -3.59 -6.01 -6.87
C GLU A 172 -2.08 -5.78 -6.98
N ALA A 173 -1.64 -4.53 -6.80
CA ALA A 173 -0.23 -4.18 -6.82
C ALA A 173 0.55 -4.88 -5.69
N GLN A 174 -0.06 -5.02 -4.50
CA GLN A 174 0.54 -5.77 -3.40
C GLN A 174 0.72 -7.25 -3.75
N LEU A 175 -0.29 -7.90 -4.34
CA LEU A 175 -0.21 -9.28 -4.81
C LEU A 175 0.90 -9.43 -5.87
N ALA A 176 0.94 -8.56 -6.89
CA ALA A 176 1.95 -8.63 -7.94
C ALA A 176 3.38 -8.46 -7.38
N SER A 177 3.56 -7.59 -6.37
CA SER A 177 4.85 -7.37 -5.72
C SER A 177 5.40 -8.60 -4.98
N VAL A 178 4.53 -9.52 -4.55
CA VAL A 178 4.96 -10.75 -3.85
C VAL A 178 5.68 -11.71 -4.80
N PHE A 179 5.25 -11.74 -6.06
CA PHE A 179 5.78 -12.61 -7.13
C PHE A 179 6.83 -11.94 -8.01
N THR A 180 6.99 -10.63 -7.88
CA THR A 180 7.98 -9.89 -8.67
C THR A 180 9.38 -10.43 -8.41
N LEU A 181 10.01 -10.98 -9.45
CA LEU A 181 11.41 -11.35 -9.44
C LEU A 181 12.23 -10.12 -9.84
N ALA A 182 12.97 -9.55 -8.89
CA ALA A 182 13.88 -8.44 -9.14
C ALA A 182 15.31 -8.98 -9.20
N VAL A 183 15.97 -8.81 -10.34
CA VAL A 183 17.37 -9.20 -10.56
C VAL A 183 18.20 -7.92 -10.67
N PRO A 184 18.99 -7.56 -9.65
CA PRO A 184 19.86 -6.40 -9.71
C PRO A 184 21.02 -6.65 -10.69
N ARG A 185 21.57 -5.56 -11.26
CA ARG A 185 22.71 -5.61 -12.18
C ARG A 185 23.90 -6.38 -11.62
N GLU A 186 24.19 -6.21 -10.33
CA GLU A 186 25.28 -6.93 -9.66
C GLU A 186 25.09 -8.45 -9.75
N GLN A 187 23.86 -8.93 -9.57
CA GLN A 187 23.56 -10.35 -9.70
C GLN A 187 23.68 -10.83 -11.14
N MET A 188 23.26 -10.01 -12.13
CA MET A 188 23.47 -10.33 -13.54
C MET A 188 24.95 -10.47 -13.90
N VAL A 189 25.77 -9.53 -13.45
CA VAL A 189 27.23 -9.59 -13.67
C VAL A 189 27.83 -10.83 -13.01
N ARG A 190 27.35 -11.23 -11.83
CA ARG A 190 27.81 -12.44 -11.15
C ARG A 190 27.43 -13.71 -11.92
N TRP A 191 26.23 -13.79 -12.46
CA TRP A 191 25.77 -14.94 -13.23
C TRP A 191 26.44 -15.07 -14.60
N PHE A 192 26.66 -13.96 -15.30
CA PHE A 192 27.04 -14.00 -16.72
C PHE A 192 28.39 -13.35 -17.04
N GLY A 193 29.11 -12.85 -16.03
CA GLY A 193 30.36 -12.10 -16.19
C GLY A 193 30.21 -10.73 -16.85
N THR A 194 29.02 -10.41 -17.36
CA THR A 194 28.68 -9.17 -18.06
C THR A 194 27.25 -8.75 -17.70
N PRO A 195 26.90 -7.47 -17.84
CA PRO A 195 25.50 -7.07 -17.81
C PRO A 195 24.77 -7.74 -18.99
N VAL A 196 23.79 -8.59 -18.69
CA VAL A 196 22.95 -9.26 -19.70
C VAL A 196 22.26 -8.21 -20.59
N PRO A 197 22.08 -8.49 -21.89
CA PRO A 197 21.23 -7.67 -22.75
C PRO A 197 19.84 -7.48 -22.14
N ARG A 198 19.29 -6.27 -22.26
CA ARG A 198 17.92 -6.03 -21.84
C ARG A 198 16.96 -6.58 -22.88
N TYR A 199 16.45 -7.78 -22.64
CA TYR A 199 15.38 -8.36 -23.45
C TYR A 199 14.05 -7.66 -23.21
N ASP A 200 13.19 -7.67 -24.22
CA ASP A 200 11.86 -7.08 -24.17
C ASP A 200 10.81 -8.06 -23.64
N THR A 201 11.08 -9.37 -23.71
CA THR A 201 10.13 -10.43 -23.32
C THR A 201 10.58 -11.17 -22.06
N ALA A 202 9.61 -11.66 -21.29
CA ALA A 202 9.92 -12.42 -20.08
C ALA A 202 10.41 -13.84 -20.42
N GLU A 203 10.00 -14.39 -21.56
CA GLU A 203 10.34 -15.72 -22.05
C GLU A 203 11.84 -15.85 -22.34
N GLU A 204 12.46 -14.81 -22.89
CA GLU A 204 13.92 -14.77 -23.08
C GLU A 204 14.67 -14.84 -21.74
N TYR A 205 14.21 -14.11 -20.73
CA TYR A 205 14.78 -14.19 -19.38
C TYR A 205 14.50 -15.53 -18.69
N ARG A 206 13.37 -16.18 -18.98
CA ARG A 206 12.99 -17.46 -18.38
C ARG A 206 14.00 -18.55 -18.69
N ALA A 207 14.31 -18.74 -19.97
CA ALA A 207 15.31 -19.72 -20.39
C ALA A 207 16.68 -19.43 -19.76
N LEU A 208 17.10 -18.16 -19.81
CA LEU A 208 18.39 -17.73 -19.29
C LEU A 208 18.52 -17.89 -17.77
N PHE A 209 17.50 -17.47 -17.01
CA PHE A 209 17.54 -17.50 -15.55
C PHE A 209 17.29 -18.90 -14.98
N ALA A 210 16.63 -19.80 -15.72
CA ALA A 210 16.47 -21.19 -15.31
C ALA A 210 17.83 -21.88 -15.08
N GLU A 211 18.83 -21.59 -15.91
CA GLU A 211 20.20 -22.11 -15.76
C GLU A 211 20.90 -21.61 -14.48
N GLN A 212 20.42 -20.51 -13.88
CA GLN A 212 21.02 -19.89 -12.70
C GLN A 212 20.50 -20.43 -11.37
N ILE A 213 19.50 -21.33 -11.39
CA ILE A 213 18.93 -21.94 -10.17
C ILE A 213 20.03 -22.68 -9.37
N ALA A 214 20.78 -23.56 -10.04
CA ALA A 214 21.88 -24.30 -9.41
C ALA A 214 23.01 -23.36 -8.92
N GLY A 215 23.26 -22.27 -9.66
CA GLY A 215 24.21 -21.24 -9.26
C GLY A 215 23.81 -20.55 -7.96
N LEU A 216 22.54 -20.13 -7.84
CA LEU A 216 22.01 -19.54 -6.60
C LEU A 216 22.05 -20.51 -5.42
N GLU A 217 21.75 -21.80 -5.63
CA GLU A 217 21.88 -22.82 -4.59
C GLU A 217 23.33 -22.94 -4.09
N ALA A 218 24.29 -22.97 -5.01
CA ALA A 218 25.71 -22.99 -4.67
C ALA A 218 26.14 -21.71 -3.94
N GLU A 219 25.66 -20.53 -4.35
CA GLU A 219 25.91 -19.27 -3.65
C GLU A 219 25.35 -19.28 -2.22
N ILE A 220 24.14 -19.80 -2.01
CA ILE A 220 23.57 -19.96 -0.66
C ILE A 220 24.45 -20.86 0.19
N ALA A 221 24.87 -22.02 -0.35
CA ALA A 221 25.74 -22.95 0.36
C ALA A 221 27.11 -22.32 0.72
N LEU A 222 27.67 -21.48 -0.16
CA LEU A 222 28.90 -20.72 0.12
C LEU A 222 28.68 -19.71 1.26
N VAL A 223 27.59 -18.94 1.23
CA VAL A 223 27.26 -17.99 2.31
C VAL A 223 27.04 -18.72 3.64
N GLU A 224 26.44 -19.91 3.63
CA GLU A 224 26.30 -20.74 4.82
C GLU A 224 27.64 -21.23 5.36
N SER A 225 28.55 -21.69 4.47
CA SER A 225 29.93 -22.03 4.83
C SER A 225 30.68 -20.82 5.40
N ASP A 226 30.55 -19.65 4.79
CA ASP A 226 31.19 -18.42 5.26
C ASP A 226 30.65 -18.00 6.64
N LEU A 227 29.34 -18.14 6.88
CA LEU A 227 28.73 -17.90 8.19
C LEU A 227 29.31 -18.83 9.27
N GLU A 228 29.56 -20.10 8.94
CA GLU A 228 30.22 -21.03 9.84
C GLU A 228 31.68 -20.65 10.10
N ALA A 229 32.38 -20.15 9.07
CA ALA A 229 33.78 -19.72 9.16
C ALA A 229 33.99 -18.43 9.98
N VAL A 230 32.95 -17.58 10.15
CA VAL A 230 33.01 -16.41 11.06
C VAL A 230 33.22 -16.84 12.52
N ARG A 231 32.84 -18.08 12.88
CA ARG A 231 33.03 -18.60 14.23
C ARG A 231 34.50 -18.58 14.62
N VAL A 232 34.80 -17.98 15.76
CA VAL A 232 36.14 -18.03 16.36
C VAL A 232 36.38 -19.45 16.93
N PRO A 233 37.31 -20.25 16.39
CA PRO A 233 37.46 -21.65 16.79
C PRO A 233 37.85 -21.84 18.26
N THR A 234 38.57 -20.87 18.82
CA THR A 234 39.03 -20.87 20.21
C THR A 234 37.96 -20.49 21.23
N LEU A 235 36.81 -19.98 20.78
CA LEU A 235 35.71 -19.56 21.65
C LEU A 235 34.60 -20.64 21.65
N PRO A 236 34.11 -21.08 22.82
CA PRO A 236 32.95 -21.97 22.89
C PRO A 236 31.75 -21.38 22.13
N LEU A 237 30.98 -22.23 21.44
CA LEU A 237 29.86 -21.79 20.60
C LEU A 237 28.85 -20.93 21.37
N GLU A 238 28.51 -21.32 22.60
CA GLU A 238 27.58 -20.57 23.44
C GLU A 238 28.08 -19.17 23.77
N GLU A 239 29.38 -19.00 24.00
CA GLU A 239 29.98 -17.70 24.28
C GLU A 239 30.02 -16.83 23.02
N PHE A 240 30.42 -17.40 21.88
CA PHE A 240 30.37 -16.71 20.59
C PHE A 240 28.96 -16.22 20.24
N LEU A 241 27.95 -17.06 20.48
CA LEU A 241 26.56 -16.75 20.21
C LEU A 241 26.01 -15.63 21.09
N ARG A 242 26.55 -15.41 22.29
CA ARG A 242 26.17 -14.29 23.19
C ARG A 242 26.71 -12.95 22.73
N LEU A 243 27.76 -12.92 21.90
CA LEU A 243 28.25 -11.70 21.29
C LEU A 243 27.29 -11.26 20.18
N PRO A 244 26.89 -9.97 20.11
CA PRO A 244 26.13 -9.47 18.96
C PRO A 244 26.84 -9.77 17.63
N PRO A 245 26.10 -10.05 16.54
CA PRO A 245 26.72 -10.35 15.27
C PRO A 245 27.58 -9.18 14.79
N SER A 246 28.75 -9.51 14.25
CA SER A 246 29.63 -8.51 13.63
C SER A 246 28.96 -7.90 12.39
N PRO A 247 29.40 -6.72 11.91
CA PRO A 247 28.88 -6.17 10.65
C PRO A 247 29.01 -7.13 9.46
N HIS A 248 30.11 -7.90 9.41
CA HIS A 248 30.33 -8.91 8.37
C HIS A 248 29.35 -10.08 8.50
N GLU A 249 29.14 -10.60 9.71
CA GLU A 249 28.17 -11.67 9.96
C GLU A 249 26.74 -11.22 9.63
N ALA A 250 26.38 -9.99 10.02
CA ALA A 250 25.07 -9.42 9.68
C ALA A 250 24.87 -9.28 8.17
N ALA A 251 25.92 -8.91 7.42
CA ALA A 251 25.88 -8.86 5.96
C ALA A 251 25.66 -10.26 5.35
N LEU A 252 26.34 -11.29 5.84
CA LEU A 252 26.15 -12.67 5.40
C LEU A 252 24.74 -13.20 5.72
N LEU A 253 24.22 -12.92 6.92
CA LEU A 253 22.84 -13.29 7.29
C LEU A 253 21.81 -12.62 6.37
N SER A 254 22.03 -11.35 6.01
CA SER A 254 21.18 -10.62 5.06
C SER A 254 21.31 -11.16 3.64
N ALA A 255 22.52 -11.54 3.22
CA ALA A 255 22.79 -12.12 1.91
C ALA A 255 22.06 -13.46 1.76
N ARG A 256 22.15 -14.34 2.77
CA ARG A 256 21.42 -15.62 2.77
C ARG A 256 19.91 -15.42 2.59
N GLU A 257 19.28 -14.52 3.36
CA GLU A 257 17.83 -14.26 3.24
C GLU A 257 17.44 -13.67 1.88
N THR A 258 18.30 -12.82 1.32
CA THR A 258 18.11 -12.23 -0.02
C THR A 258 18.18 -13.32 -1.10
N LEU A 259 19.21 -14.17 -1.05
CA LEU A 259 19.42 -15.26 -1.99
C LEU A 259 18.32 -16.33 -1.90
N GLU A 260 17.92 -16.74 -0.69
CA GLU A 260 16.80 -17.66 -0.48
C GLU A 260 15.50 -17.12 -1.11
N THR A 261 15.22 -15.84 -0.91
CA THR A 261 14.02 -15.18 -1.47
C THR A 261 14.11 -15.08 -2.99
N ALA A 262 15.29 -14.74 -3.53
CA ALA A 262 15.53 -14.68 -4.96
C ALA A 262 15.37 -16.06 -5.61
N LEU A 263 15.93 -17.12 -5.03
CA LEU A 263 15.82 -18.49 -5.49
C LEU A 263 14.36 -18.96 -5.51
N ALA A 264 13.60 -18.69 -4.44
CA ALA A 264 12.18 -19.06 -4.37
C ALA A 264 11.35 -18.37 -5.47
N ARG A 265 11.59 -17.07 -5.69
CA ARG A 265 10.90 -16.30 -6.74
C ARG A 265 11.34 -16.71 -8.14
N LEU A 266 12.61 -17.03 -8.33
CA LEU A 266 13.14 -17.51 -9.59
C LEU A 266 12.51 -18.85 -9.99
N ARG A 267 12.48 -19.82 -9.05
CA ARG A 267 11.82 -21.11 -9.29
C ARG A 267 10.35 -20.93 -9.64
N PHE A 268 9.62 -20.11 -8.87
CA PHE A 268 8.23 -19.81 -9.20
C PHE A 268 8.08 -19.17 -10.58
N PHE A 269 8.93 -18.19 -10.89
CA PHE A 269 8.92 -17.55 -12.20
C PHE A 269 9.09 -18.60 -13.28
N VAL A 270 10.12 -19.46 -13.21
CA VAL A 270 10.42 -20.52 -14.18
C VAL A 270 9.28 -21.54 -14.32
N GLU A 271 8.71 -22.00 -13.21
CA GLU A 271 7.62 -22.99 -13.18
C GLU A 271 6.27 -22.43 -13.68
N ALA A 272 6.03 -21.12 -13.55
CA ALA A 272 4.79 -20.46 -13.95
C ALA A 272 4.78 -20.06 -15.44
N GLU A 273 4.92 -21.04 -16.34
CA GLU A 273 4.97 -20.82 -17.81
C GLU A 273 3.64 -20.31 -18.40
N GLU A 274 2.51 -20.78 -17.87
CA GLU A 274 1.16 -20.41 -18.33
C GLU A 274 0.73 -18.98 -17.94
N GLN A 275 1.56 -18.27 -17.17
CA GLN A 275 1.26 -16.91 -16.71
C GLN A 275 1.92 -15.87 -17.61
N GLU A 276 1.20 -14.80 -17.93
CA GLU A 276 1.77 -13.65 -18.65
C GLU A 276 2.64 -12.81 -17.70
N TRP A 277 3.89 -12.55 -18.08
CA TRP A 277 4.84 -11.71 -17.34
C TRP A 277 5.28 -10.50 -18.16
N VAL A 278 5.62 -9.41 -17.47
CA VAL A 278 6.14 -8.19 -18.08
C VAL A 278 7.53 -7.89 -17.54
N VAL A 279 8.44 -7.57 -18.45
CA VAL A 279 9.74 -7.01 -18.12
C VAL A 279 9.57 -5.53 -17.76
N ARG A 280 9.77 -5.21 -16.48
CA ARG A 280 9.88 -3.85 -15.98
C ARG A 280 11.35 -3.53 -15.78
N SER A 281 11.93 -2.79 -16.73
CA SER A 281 13.30 -2.27 -16.62
C SER A 281 13.27 -0.79 -16.25
N THR A 282 14.22 -0.35 -15.43
CA THR A 282 14.34 1.07 -15.08
C THR A 282 14.86 1.88 -16.27
N ALA A 283 14.51 3.17 -16.35
CA ALA A 283 15.04 4.08 -17.38
C ALA A 283 16.58 4.22 -17.35
N THR A 284 17.22 3.91 -16.21
CA THR A 284 18.68 3.86 -16.08
C THR A 284 19.22 2.53 -16.65
N PRO A 285 20.27 2.54 -17.48
CA PRO A 285 20.90 1.31 -17.99
C PRO A 285 21.37 0.35 -16.89
N ASP A 286 21.69 0.89 -15.71
CA ASP A 286 22.25 0.12 -14.58
C ASP A 286 21.23 -0.37 -13.54
N GLY A 287 19.95 -0.02 -13.67
CA GLY A 287 18.96 -0.47 -12.68
C GLY A 287 18.50 -1.93 -12.89
N PRO A 288 17.77 -2.48 -11.89
CA PRO A 288 17.36 -3.88 -11.90
C PRO A 288 16.41 -4.18 -13.07
N VAL A 289 16.42 -5.45 -13.49
CA VAL A 289 15.34 -6.00 -14.30
C VAL A 289 14.35 -6.66 -13.36
N GLU A 290 13.08 -6.29 -13.49
CA GLU A 290 12.01 -6.88 -12.71
C GLU A 290 11.06 -7.63 -13.63
N LEU A 291 10.82 -8.89 -13.33
CA LEU A 291 9.81 -9.70 -13.99
C LEU A 291 8.57 -9.68 -13.10
N VAL A 292 7.48 -9.12 -13.61
CA VAL A 292 6.24 -8.88 -12.87
C VAL A 292 5.09 -9.61 -13.56
N PRO A 293 4.27 -10.40 -12.84
CA PRO A 293 3.10 -11.01 -13.47
C PRO A 293 2.14 -9.91 -13.95
N LEU A 294 1.65 -10.03 -15.19
CA LEU A 294 0.69 -9.07 -15.73
C LEU A 294 -0.65 -9.14 -15.01
N SER A 295 -1.04 -10.31 -14.53
CA SER A 295 -2.28 -10.47 -13.77
C SER A 295 -2.06 -11.35 -12.56
N VAL A 296 -2.69 -10.97 -11.44
CA VAL A 296 -2.73 -11.77 -10.21
C VAL A 296 -3.99 -12.62 -10.11
N ALA A 297 -4.92 -12.49 -11.06
CA ALA A 297 -6.17 -13.24 -11.06
C ALA A 297 -5.98 -14.77 -10.93
N PRO A 298 -5.02 -15.42 -11.63
CA PRO A 298 -4.84 -16.88 -11.52
C PRO A 298 -4.41 -17.36 -10.13
N MET A 299 -3.80 -16.48 -9.33
CA MET A 299 -3.17 -16.83 -8.05
C MET A 299 -3.88 -16.21 -6.84
N ALA A 300 -4.70 -15.18 -7.03
CA ALA A 300 -5.33 -14.43 -5.93
C ALA A 300 -6.27 -15.30 -5.07
N ALA A 301 -7.01 -16.24 -5.69
CA ALA A 301 -7.86 -17.19 -4.98
C ALA A 301 -7.05 -18.03 -4.00
N GLU A 302 -6.07 -18.78 -4.51
CA GLU A 302 -5.22 -19.64 -3.71
C GLU A 302 -4.45 -18.87 -2.65
N LEU A 303 -4.01 -17.64 -2.91
CA LEU A 303 -3.18 -16.87 -1.96
C LEU A 303 -3.95 -16.17 -0.87
N LEU A 304 -5.17 -15.72 -1.18
CA LEU A 304 -5.89 -14.80 -0.32
C LEU A 304 -7.26 -15.37 0.07
N PHE A 305 -8.10 -15.67 -0.91
CA PHE A 305 -9.50 -15.99 -0.66
C PHE A 305 -9.70 -17.39 -0.06
N ASP A 306 -8.86 -18.36 -0.39
CA ASP A 306 -8.93 -19.72 0.18
C ASP A 306 -8.52 -19.80 1.66
N ALA A 307 -7.92 -18.74 2.20
CA ALA A 307 -7.59 -18.67 3.62
C ALA A 307 -8.82 -18.47 4.52
N ALA A 308 -10.00 -18.15 3.95
CA ALA A 308 -11.20 -17.96 4.72
C ALA A 308 -12.50 -18.35 4.01
N ASP A 309 -13.57 -18.57 4.78
CA ASP A 309 -14.90 -18.87 4.23
C ASP A 309 -15.59 -17.65 3.60
N LEU A 310 -15.29 -16.47 4.13
CA LEU A 310 -15.82 -15.18 3.70
C LEU A 310 -14.67 -14.19 3.61
N ALA A 311 -14.75 -13.25 2.66
CA ALA A 311 -13.78 -12.17 2.52
C ALA A 311 -14.45 -10.80 2.46
N VAL A 312 -13.87 -9.84 3.17
CA VAL A 312 -14.32 -8.44 3.17
C VAL A 312 -13.14 -7.56 2.78
N LEU A 313 -13.22 -6.93 1.62
CA LEU A 313 -12.26 -5.92 1.18
C LEU A 313 -12.84 -4.55 1.52
N THR A 314 -12.10 -3.71 2.25
CA THR A 314 -12.58 -2.37 2.62
C THR A 314 -11.66 -1.28 2.08
N SER A 315 -12.23 -0.16 1.64
CA SER A 315 -11.47 1.07 1.33
C SER A 315 -12.41 2.28 1.32
N ALA A 316 -11.86 3.49 1.23
CA ALA A 316 -12.67 4.67 0.90
C ALA A 316 -13.34 4.55 -0.47
N PHE A 317 -12.65 3.93 -1.41
CA PHE A 317 -13.16 3.66 -2.74
C PHE A 317 -12.40 2.49 -3.38
N LEU A 318 -13.13 1.42 -3.75
CA LEU A 318 -12.56 0.20 -4.33
C LEU A 318 -12.79 0.14 -5.84
N GLY A 319 -13.88 0.72 -6.33
CA GLY A 319 -14.13 0.84 -7.75
C GLY A 319 -15.41 0.19 -8.24
N HIS A 320 -15.44 -0.06 -9.56
CA HIS A 320 -16.50 -0.82 -10.20
C HIS A 320 -16.35 -2.30 -9.87
N ARG A 321 -17.40 -2.91 -9.31
CA ARG A 321 -17.40 -4.29 -8.80
C ARG A 321 -16.85 -5.30 -9.81
N ALA A 322 -17.32 -5.24 -11.06
CA ALA A 322 -16.91 -6.21 -12.08
C ALA A 322 -15.42 -6.10 -12.43
N ALA A 323 -14.88 -4.88 -12.54
CA ALA A 323 -13.47 -4.67 -12.91
C ALA A 323 -12.53 -5.12 -11.77
N LEU A 324 -12.93 -4.88 -10.52
CA LEU A 324 -12.18 -5.33 -9.36
C LEU A 324 -12.23 -6.86 -9.21
N ALA A 325 -13.41 -7.46 -9.38
CA ALA A 325 -13.57 -8.91 -9.34
C ALA A 325 -12.72 -9.60 -10.42
N GLU A 326 -12.77 -9.11 -11.66
CA GLU A 326 -11.96 -9.58 -12.78
C GLU A 326 -10.46 -9.47 -12.49
N SER A 327 -10.00 -8.34 -11.94
CA SER A 327 -8.58 -8.12 -11.60
C SER A 327 -8.07 -9.05 -10.48
N LEU A 328 -8.96 -9.57 -9.64
CA LEU A 328 -8.66 -10.48 -8.53
C LEU A 328 -9.06 -11.93 -8.82
N GLY A 329 -9.47 -12.26 -10.06
CA GLY A 329 -9.86 -13.62 -10.44
C GLY A 329 -11.15 -14.12 -9.78
N LEU A 330 -12.02 -13.21 -9.35
CA LEU A 330 -13.29 -13.53 -8.71
C LEU A 330 -14.43 -13.53 -9.73
N ASP A 331 -15.36 -14.48 -9.59
CA ASP A 331 -16.65 -14.41 -10.30
C ASP A 331 -17.49 -13.28 -9.71
N VAL A 332 -17.91 -12.33 -10.56
CA VAL A 332 -18.76 -11.19 -10.21
C VAL A 332 -20.04 -11.63 -9.47
N ALA A 333 -20.62 -12.79 -9.82
CA ALA A 333 -21.83 -13.32 -9.17
C ALA A 333 -21.59 -13.66 -7.69
N THR A 334 -20.36 -14.03 -7.33
CA THR A 334 -19.95 -14.35 -5.95
C THR A 334 -19.53 -13.12 -5.15
N THR A 335 -19.63 -11.92 -5.74
CA THR A 335 -19.24 -10.67 -5.10
C THR A 335 -20.44 -9.75 -4.83
N GLN A 336 -20.42 -9.04 -3.71
CA GLN A 336 -21.40 -8.00 -3.40
C GLN A 336 -20.70 -6.72 -2.97
N THR A 337 -21.23 -5.56 -3.36
CA THR A 337 -20.72 -4.27 -2.87
C THR A 337 -21.70 -3.66 -1.88
N VAL A 338 -21.17 -3.16 -0.76
CA VAL A 338 -21.91 -2.38 0.24
C VAL A 338 -21.23 -1.02 0.36
N ARG A 339 -22.00 0.08 0.28
CA ARG A 339 -21.45 1.43 0.18
C ARG A 339 -22.06 2.35 1.23
N ALA A 340 -21.21 3.13 1.90
CA ALA A 340 -21.64 4.24 2.73
C ALA A 340 -21.49 5.58 1.97
N GLY A 341 -22.42 6.50 2.19
CA GLY A 341 -22.28 7.89 1.77
C GLY A 341 -21.23 8.64 2.59
N SER A 342 -20.79 9.80 2.10
CA SER A 342 -19.94 10.68 2.90
C SER A 342 -20.72 11.18 4.12
N PRO A 343 -20.16 11.10 5.34
CA PRO A 343 -20.80 11.66 6.53
C PRO A 343 -20.68 13.19 6.60
N PHE A 344 -19.92 13.81 5.67
CA PHE A 344 -19.60 15.23 5.70
C PHE A 344 -20.44 16.03 4.70
N PRO A 345 -21.08 17.13 5.17
CA PRO A 345 -21.72 18.12 4.30
C PRO A 345 -20.78 18.65 3.21
N LEU A 346 -21.34 19.03 2.06
CA LEU A 346 -20.55 19.45 0.90
C LEU A 346 -19.73 20.72 1.19
N GLU A 347 -20.28 21.62 2.01
CA GLU A 347 -19.69 22.90 2.39
C GLU A 347 -18.36 22.73 3.14
N GLN A 348 -18.18 21.59 3.80
CA GLN A 348 -16.94 21.25 4.52
C GLN A 348 -15.86 20.69 3.59
N ARG A 349 -16.23 20.16 2.42
CA ARG A 349 -15.36 19.45 1.48
C ARG A 349 -15.43 19.98 0.04
N PRO A 350 -15.40 21.30 -0.19
CA PRO A 350 -15.57 21.85 -1.53
C PRO A 350 -14.39 21.48 -2.45
N ILE A 351 -14.71 21.27 -3.73
CA ILE A 351 -13.72 21.23 -4.80
C ILE A 351 -13.74 22.58 -5.51
N VAL A 352 -12.57 23.21 -5.65
CA VAL A 352 -12.37 24.43 -6.43
C VAL A 352 -11.55 24.08 -7.67
N TYR A 353 -12.20 24.08 -8.83
CA TYR A 353 -11.57 23.73 -10.10
C TYR A 353 -11.02 24.99 -10.80
N ARG A 354 -9.70 25.06 -10.97
CA ARG A 354 -8.98 26.19 -11.60
C ARG A 354 -7.97 25.69 -12.63
N PRO A 355 -8.44 25.15 -13.78
CA PRO A 355 -7.56 24.49 -14.74
C PRO A 355 -6.56 25.45 -15.37
N ARG A 356 -5.31 25.02 -15.48
CA ARG A 356 -4.24 25.69 -16.24
C ARG A 356 -3.85 24.86 -17.46
N GLY A 357 -4.87 24.49 -18.24
CA GLY A 357 -4.73 23.61 -19.41
C GLY A 357 -4.71 22.12 -19.05
N ALA A 358 -4.86 21.26 -20.06
CA ALA A 358 -4.90 19.82 -19.89
C ALA A 358 -3.47 19.25 -19.90
N LEU A 359 -2.98 18.82 -18.74
CA LEU A 359 -1.59 18.39 -18.61
C LEU A 359 -1.38 17.01 -19.23
N SER A 360 -0.36 16.89 -20.07
CA SER A 360 0.09 15.64 -20.72
C SER A 360 1.61 15.68 -20.85
N ARG A 361 2.25 14.61 -21.34
CA ARG A 361 3.70 14.65 -21.62
C ARG A 361 4.06 15.76 -22.63
N ALA A 362 3.19 16.00 -23.61
CA ALA A 362 3.40 16.99 -24.66
C ALA A 362 3.20 18.44 -24.18
N THR A 363 2.25 18.66 -23.27
CA THR A 363 1.85 20.01 -22.83
C THR A 363 2.44 20.44 -21.49
N LEU A 364 3.12 19.53 -20.77
CA LEU A 364 3.60 19.79 -19.40
C LEU A 364 4.56 20.98 -19.36
N ALA A 365 5.58 21.01 -20.19
CA ALA A 365 6.63 22.03 -20.14
C ALA A 365 6.07 23.45 -20.36
N GLU A 366 5.09 23.59 -21.24
CA GLU A 366 4.42 24.86 -21.55
C GLU A 366 3.49 25.32 -20.42
N LEU A 367 2.71 24.39 -19.85
CA LEU A 367 1.67 24.73 -18.86
C LEU A 367 2.18 24.79 -17.41
N GLU A 368 3.29 24.14 -17.11
CA GLU A 368 3.86 24.04 -15.76
C GLU A 368 4.12 25.42 -15.11
N PRO A 369 4.68 26.44 -15.79
CA PRO A 369 4.82 27.79 -15.22
C PRO A 369 3.50 28.44 -14.79
N ALA A 370 2.40 28.18 -15.52
CA ALA A 370 1.07 28.70 -15.20
C ALA A 370 0.46 27.94 -14.00
N VAL A 371 0.67 26.64 -13.92
CA VAL A 371 0.30 25.83 -12.74
C VAL A 371 1.02 26.35 -11.50
N PHE A 372 2.33 26.64 -11.59
CA PHE A 372 3.12 27.13 -10.47
C PHE A 372 2.71 28.54 -10.03
N ALA A 373 2.33 29.39 -10.98
CA ALA A 373 1.72 30.69 -10.69
C ALA A 373 0.44 30.55 -9.86
N GLU A 374 -0.44 29.61 -10.25
CA GLU A 374 -1.69 29.36 -9.53
C GLU A 374 -1.43 28.78 -8.13
N VAL A 375 -0.46 27.87 -7.98
CA VAL A 375 -0.04 27.37 -6.67
C VAL A 375 0.38 28.53 -5.76
N ALA A 376 1.22 29.45 -6.24
CA ALA A 376 1.62 30.63 -5.47
C ALA A 376 0.43 31.53 -5.10
N GLY A 377 -0.54 31.69 -6.02
CA GLY A 377 -1.79 32.42 -5.75
C GLY A 377 -2.63 31.77 -4.64
N ILE A 378 -2.75 30.44 -4.64
CA ILE A 378 -3.46 29.70 -3.60
C ILE A 378 -2.72 29.81 -2.26
N LEU A 379 -1.39 29.70 -2.25
CA LEU A 379 -0.59 29.87 -1.02
C LEU A 379 -0.78 31.25 -0.39
N ARG A 380 -0.92 32.30 -1.20
CA ARG A 380 -1.24 33.67 -0.77
C ARG A 380 -2.64 33.80 -0.18
N ALA A 381 -3.62 33.11 -0.77
CA ALA A 381 -4.99 33.08 -0.26
C ALA A 381 -5.11 32.34 1.09
N HIS A 382 -4.12 31.49 1.39
CA HIS A 382 -4.04 30.67 2.61
C HIS A 382 -2.80 31.01 3.45
N PRO A 383 -2.62 32.25 3.93
CA PRO A 383 -1.40 32.68 4.62
C PRO A 383 -1.21 32.02 5.99
N ARG A 384 -2.31 31.60 6.62
CA ARG A 384 -2.36 31.06 8.00
C ARG A 384 -2.74 29.59 8.08
N ASP A 385 -3.05 28.97 6.94
CA ASP A 385 -3.54 27.61 6.88
C ASP A 385 -2.40 26.64 6.55
N LYS A 386 -2.41 25.46 7.18
CA LYS A 386 -1.55 24.36 6.72
C LYS A 386 -2.19 23.65 5.54
N GLY A 387 -1.35 23.13 4.66
CA GLY A 387 -1.83 22.44 3.45
C GLY A 387 -0.92 21.35 2.91
N VAL A 388 -1.38 20.71 1.84
CA VAL A 388 -0.63 19.70 1.09
C VAL A 388 -0.71 19.99 -0.40
N ILE A 389 0.42 19.90 -1.09
CA ILE A 389 0.51 20.00 -2.55
C ILE A 389 0.88 18.63 -3.11
N HIS A 390 -0.08 18.03 -3.81
CA HIS A 390 0.06 16.75 -4.48
C HIS A 390 0.66 16.97 -5.87
N VAL A 391 1.93 16.63 -6.01
CA VAL A 391 2.68 16.69 -7.28
C VAL A 391 2.80 15.29 -7.91
N PRO A 392 3.08 15.17 -9.22
CA PRO A 392 3.17 13.86 -9.87
C PRO A 392 4.48 13.11 -9.59
N SER A 393 5.56 13.81 -9.22
CA SER A 393 6.85 13.19 -8.93
C SER A 393 7.72 14.07 -8.02
N TYR A 394 8.78 13.49 -7.44
CA TYR A 394 9.78 14.25 -6.68
C TYR A 394 10.47 15.31 -7.55
N ALA A 395 10.76 14.99 -8.81
CA ALA A 395 11.32 15.96 -9.76
C ALA A 395 10.37 17.15 -10.00
N ALA A 396 9.06 16.92 -10.09
CA ALA A 396 8.07 18.00 -10.18
C ALA A 396 7.99 18.81 -8.87
N ALA A 397 8.15 18.17 -7.71
CA ALA A 397 8.24 18.86 -6.42
C ALA A 397 9.40 19.87 -6.42
N HIS A 398 10.60 19.43 -6.84
CA HIS A 398 11.78 20.29 -6.89
C HIS A 398 11.59 21.49 -7.83
N ARG A 399 11.05 21.28 -9.04
CA ARG A 399 10.79 22.37 -9.98
C ARG A 399 9.77 23.37 -9.43
N LEU A 400 8.69 22.88 -8.82
CA LEU A 400 7.68 23.72 -8.18
C LEU A 400 8.30 24.57 -7.07
N VAL A 401 9.05 23.96 -6.16
CA VAL A 401 9.64 24.67 -5.01
C VAL A 401 10.64 25.72 -5.47
N ALA A 402 11.53 25.39 -6.41
CA ALA A 402 12.52 26.32 -6.95
C ALA A 402 11.85 27.52 -7.64
N ASP A 403 10.73 27.27 -8.32
CA ASP A 403 9.99 28.31 -9.00
C ASP A 403 9.20 29.21 -8.02
N VAL A 404 8.55 28.62 -7.01
CA VAL A 404 7.90 29.37 -5.91
C VAL A 404 8.93 30.21 -5.15
N ALA A 405 10.16 29.72 -4.94
CA ALA A 405 11.24 30.47 -4.31
C ALA A 405 11.54 31.79 -5.03
N ARG A 406 11.49 31.80 -6.36
CA ARG A 406 11.73 33.00 -7.17
C ARG A 406 10.53 33.96 -7.19
N ARG A 407 9.31 33.43 -7.41
CA ARG A 407 8.11 34.28 -7.62
C ARG A 407 7.38 34.69 -6.34
N ALA A 408 7.59 33.96 -5.26
CA ALA A 408 6.82 34.04 -4.03
C ALA A 408 7.70 33.67 -2.80
N PRO A 409 8.75 34.47 -2.49
CA PRO A 409 9.73 34.11 -1.47
C PRO A 409 9.15 33.98 -0.05
N ILE A 410 8.06 34.70 0.25
CA ILE A 410 7.38 34.65 1.55
C ILE A 410 6.67 33.30 1.70
N GLU A 411 5.92 32.89 0.67
CA GLU A 411 5.19 31.63 0.63
C GLU A 411 6.14 30.43 0.59
N HIS A 412 7.25 30.55 -0.14
CA HIS A 412 8.30 29.53 -0.24
C HIS A 412 8.80 29.08 1.14
N ARG A 413 8.96 30.01 2.11
CA ARG A 413 9.45 29.69 3.47
C ARG A 413 8.56 28.71 4.24
N ARG A 414 7.33 28.50 3.78
CA ARG A 414 6.36 27.58 4.40
C ARG A 414 6.38 26.18 3.77
N LEU A 415 7.03 26.02 2.61
CA LEU A 415 7.05 24.75 1.89
C LEU A 415 7.97 23.74 2.57
N LEU A 416 7.46 22.53 2.76
CA LEU A 416 8.18 21.37 3.26
C LEU A 416 8.23 20.29 2.16
N PRO A 417 9.20 20.35 1.23
CA PRO A 417 9.36 19.32 0.22
C PRO A 417 9.82 18.01 0.85
N ILE A 418 9.12 16.94 0.52
CA ILE A 418 9.56 15.57 0.84
C ILE A 418 10.34 15.08 -0.38
N ALA A 419 11.67 15.03 -0.27
CA ALA A 419 12.55 14.62 -1.37
C ALA A 419 12.58 13.10 -1.59
N THR A 420 12.37 12.30 -0.53
CA THR A 420 12.40 10.83 -0.59
C THR A 420 11.36 10.21 0.36
N PRO A 421 10.99 8.93 0.19
CA PRO A 421 10.12 8.22 1.12
C PRO A 421 10.64 8.23 2.57
N GLU A 422 11.96 8.16 2.78
CA GLU A 422 12.62 8.12 4.10
C GLU A 422 12.51 9.46 4.83
N ALA A 423 12.43 10.57 4.10
CA ALA A 423 12.24 11.90 4.66
C ALA A 423 10.78 12.16 5.12
N LYS A 424 9.82 11.34 4.68
CA LYS A 424 8.38 11.55 4.95
C LYS A 424 8.04 11.61 6.44
N PRO A 425 8.52 10.70 7.33
CA PRO A 425 8.18 10.76 8.74
C PRO A 425 8.68 12.05 9.42
N ALA A 426 9.90 12.48 9.11
CA ALA A 426 10.49 13.70 9.67
C ALA A 426 9.70 14.95 9.23
N ALA A 427 9.35 15.04 7.94
CA ALA A 427 8.54 16.14 7.41
C ALA A 427 7.15 16.20 8.05
N LEU A 428 6.48 15.06 8.24
CA LEU A 428 5.19 14.97 8.92
C LEU A 428 5.30 15.36 10.40
N GLY A 429 6.37 14.94 11.08
CA GLY A 429 6.66 15.33 12.46
C GLY A 429 6.84 16.84 12.59
N HIS A 430 7.64 17.45 11.71
CA HIS A 430 7.84 18.89 11.67
C HIS A 430 6.54 19.64 11.37
N HIS A 431 5.76 19.17 10.37
CA HIS A 431 4.48 19.78 10.02
C HIS A 431 3.48 19.74 11.18
N ARG A 432 3.44 18.66 11.98
CA ARG A 432 2.57 18.56 13.16
C ARG A 432 3.02 19.48 14.29
N ALA A 433 4.32 19.51 14.59
CA ALA A 433 4.87 20.28 15.71
C ALA A 433 4.98 21.79 15.44
N SER A 434 5.11 22.19 14.17
CA SER A 434 5.32 23.59 13.80
C SER A 434 4.09 24.45 14.10
N ARG A 435 4.31 25.65 14.64
CA ARG A 435 3.27 26.69 14.77
C ARG A 435 3.06 27.48 13.48
N LEU A 436 3.99 27.36 12.54
CA LEU A 436 3.87 28.01 11.23
C LEU A 436 2.85 27.25 10.37
N ALA A 437 2.23 27.98 9.46
CA ALA A 437 1.28 27.45 8.49
C ALA A 437 2.00 26.65 7.37
N THR A 438 2.71 25.59 7.73
CA THR A 438 3.55 24.79 6.83
C THR A 438 2.73 24.09 5.75
N VAL A 439 3.34 23.84 4.59
CA VAL A 439 2.70 23.19 3.45
C VAL A 439 3.59 22.07 2.93
N LEU A 440 3.12 20.84 3.02
CA LEU A 440 3.86 19.67 2.55
C LEU A 440 3.79 19.58 1.02
N VAL A 441 4.90 19.23 0.37
CA VAL A 441 4.96 19.05 -1.09
C VAL A 441 5.49 17.65 -1.39
N SER A 442 4.67 16.78 -1.97
CA SER A 442 5.09 15.40 -2.23
C SER A 442 4.15 14.64 -3.18
N PRO A 443 4.67 13.68 -3.97
CA PRO A 443 3.84 12.71 -4.69
C PRO A 443 3.25 11.61 -3.79
N SER A 444 3.81 11.37 -2.59
CA SER A 444 3.51 10.19 -1.75
C SER A 444 2.53 10.46 -0.59
N LEU A 445 1.91 11.64 -0.53
CA LEU A 445 0.97 12.05 0.53
C LEU A 445 -0.50 11.78 0.21
N ARG A 446 -0.78 11.02 -0.85
CA ARG A 446 -2.15 10.64 -1.25
C ARG A 446 -2.76 9.60 -0.30
N GLU A 447 -1.92 8.85 0.40
CA GLU A 447 -2.32 7.74 1.28
C GLU A 447 -1.52 7.70 2.57
N GLY A 448 -2.09 7.06 3.60
CA GLY A 448 -1.35 6.69 4.82
C GLY A 448 -0.98 7.83 5.74
N VAL A 449 -1.62 8.99 5.60
CA VAL A 449 -1.40 10.14 6.49
C VAL A 449 -2.73 10.65 7.03
N ASP A 450 -2.76 10.84 8.35
CA ASP A 450 -3.85 11.50 9.05
C ASP A 450 -3.40 12.88 9.53
N LEU A 451 -4.10 13.91 9.05
CA LEU A 451 -3.88 15.34 9.29
C LEU A 451 -5.25 16.00 9.54
N PRO A 452 -5.85 15.81 10.72
CA PRO A 452 -7.12 16.44 11.06
C PRO A 452 -6.98 17.94 11.30
N ASP A 453 -8.10 18.66 11.19
CA ASP A 453 -8.23 20.05 11.59
C ASP A 453 -7.21 20.99 10.92
N ASP A 454 -6.56 21.84 11.72
CA ASP A 454 -5.62 22.86 11.26
C ASP A 454 -4.32 22.27 10.70
N LEU A 455 -4.16 20.94 10.73
CA LEU A 455 -3.08 20.26 10.04
C LEU A 455 -3.30 20.16 8.53
N LEU A 456 -4.54 20.29 8.05
CA LEU A 456 -4.87 20.26 6.62
C LEU A 456 -6.16 21.03 6.29
N ARG A 457 -6.05 22.35 6.03
CA ARG A 457 -7.19 23.18 5.64
C ARG A 457 -7.36 23.35 4.14
N PHE A 458 -6.29 23.14 3.37
CA PHE A 458 -6.38 23.12 1.92
C PHE A 458 -5.42 22.09 1.32
N GLN A 459 -5.79 21.54 0.17
CA GLN A 459 -4.90 20.73 -0.65
C GLN A 459 -4.96 21.11 -2.11
N ILE A 460 -3.85 20.93 -2.82
CA ILE A 460 -3.73 21.27 -4.24
C ILE A 460 -3.32 20.04 -5.03
N VAL A 461 -4.16 19.62 -5.98
CA VAL A 461 -3.87 18.60 -6.98
C VAL A 461 -3.35 19.30 -8.24
N THR A 462 -2.03 19.28 -8.44
CA THR A 462 -1.38 20.00 -9.54
C THR A 462 -1.54 19.29 -10.88
N LYS A 463 -1.61 17.96 -10.85
CA LYS A 463 -1.80 17.08 -12.02
C LYS A 463 -2.70 15.91 -11.65
N MET A 464 -3.56 15.49 -12.58
CA MET A 464 -4.38 14.30 -12.42
C MET A 464 -3.51 13.06 -12.14
N PRO A 465 -3.94 12.20 -11.21
CA PRO A 465 -3.15 11.09 -10.70
C PRO A 465 -3.17 9.87 -11.61
N PHE A 466 -2.94 10.06 -12.91
CA PHE A 466 -2.86 8.95 -13.86
C PHE A 466 -1.66 8.05 -13.53
N PRO A 467 -1.83 6.70 -13.57
CA PRO A 467 -0.71 5.77 -13.51
C PRO A 467 0.33 6.07 -14.61
N ASP A 468 1.59 5.77 -14.34
CA ASP A 468 2.67 6.11 -15.27
C ASP A 468 2.70 5.15 -16.47
N LEU A 469 2.33 5.63 -17.66
CA LEU A 469 2.44 4.83 -18.89
C LEU A 469 3.89 4.63 -19.37
N GLY A 470 4.87 5.29 -18.74
CA GLY A 470 6.28 4.97 -18.91
C GLY A 470 6.70 3.68 -18.22
N ASP A 471 5.94 3.21 -17.24
CA ASP A 471 6.15 1.92 -16.58
C ASP A 471 5.62 0.77 -17.48
N PRO A 472 6.47 -0.19 -17.89
CA PRO A 472 6.06 -1.26 -18.82
C PRO A 472 4.86 -2.08 -18.32
N TRP A 473 4.80 -2.39 -17.02
CA TRP A 473 3.71 -3.16 -16.43
C TRP A 473 2.39 -2.37 -16.48
N THR A 474 2.42 -1.10 -16.09
CA THR A 474 1.26 -0.19 -16.17
C THR A 474 0.79 -0.01 -17.60
N ALA A 475 1.72 0.15 -18.55
CA ALA A 475 1.38 0.26 -19.97
C ALA A 475 0.74 -1.02 -20.50
N ALA A 476 1.25 -2.20 -20.11
CA ALA A 476 0.67 -3.49 -20.47
C ALA A 476 -0.72 -3.69 -19.86
N ARG A 477 -0.92 -3.38 -18.56
CA ARG A 477 -2.23 -3.42 -17.91
C ARG A 477 -3.23 -2.49 -18.58
N ALA A 478 -2.82 -1.27 -18.91
CA ALA A 478 -3.66 -0.28 -19.57
C ALA A 478 -4.05 -0.68 -21.00
N ARG A 479 -3.15 -1.34 -21.75
CA ARG A 479 -3.46 -1.93 -23.06
C ARG A 479 -4.46 -3.07 -22.95
N ARG A 480 -4.31 -3.95 -21.96
CA ARG A 480 -5.20 -5.09 -21.72
C ARG A 480 -6.59 -4.66 -21.24
N ASP A 481 -6.66 -3.71 -20.31
CA ASP A 481 -7.93 -3.15 -19.85
C ASP A 481 -7.84 -1.62 -19.64
N PRO A 482 -8.33 -0.82 -20.60
CA PRO A 482 -8.42 0.63 -20.43
C PRO A 482 -9.32 1.07 -19.26
N ARG A 483 -10.28 0.23 -18.84
CA ARG A 483 -11.14 0.51 -17.68
C ARG A 483 -10.35 0.41 -16.39
N TRP A 484 -9.41 -0.53 -16.29
CA TRP A 484 -8.48 -0.65 -15.16
C TRP A 484 -7.68 0.65 -14.98
N TYR A 485 -7.10 1.19 -16.06
CA TYR A 485 -6.32 2.42 -15.99
C TYR A 485 -7.15 3.63 -15.52
N ALA A 486 -8.39 3.72 -16.00
CA ALA A 486 -9.34 4.72 -15.53
C ALA A 486 -9.71 4.50 -14.05
N LEU A 487 -9.86 3.25 -13.62
CA LEU A 487 -10.18 2.89 -12.26
C LEU A 487 -9.07 3.25 -11.27
N GLU A 488 -7.81 2.95 -11.60
CA GLU A 488 -6.65 3.31 -10.79
C GLU A 488 -6.52 4.84 -10.66
N THR A 489 -6.80 5.57 -11.74
CA THR A 489 -6.87 7.04 -11.69
C THR A 489 -7.99 7.51 -10.75
N ALA A 490 -9.18 6.90 -10.82
CA ALA A 490 -10.31 7.23 -9.96
C ALA A 490 -10.01 6.93 -8.48
N LYS A 491 -9.43 5.77 -8.18
CA LYS A 491 -8.96 5.39 -6.83
C LYS A 491 -8.02 6.44 -6.27
N SER A 492 -6.95 6.77 -6.98
CA SER A 492 -5.96 7.74 -6.50
C SER A 492 -6.57 9.13 -6.30
N LEU A 493 -7.46 9.57 -7.20
CA LEU A 493 -8.15 10.86 -7.11
C LEU A 493 -9.09 10.93 -5.89
N VAL A 494 -9.95 9.93 -5.71
CA VAL A 494 -10.91 9.88 -4.60
C VAL A 494 -10.19 9.76 -3.26
N GLN A 495 -9.12 8.96 -3.20
CA GLN A 495 -8.25 8.83 -2.03
C GLN A 495 -7.56 10.14 -1.66
N THR A 496 -7.13 10.91 -2.66
CA THR A 496 -6.54 12.24 -2.46
C THR A 496 -7.59 13.23 -1.96
N TYR A 497 -8.77 13.26 -2.58
CA TYR A 497 -9.87 14.15 -2.18
C TYR A 497 -10.33 13.90 -0.74
N GLY A 498 -10.46 12.64 -0.32
CA GLY A 498 -10.94 12.28 1.02
C GLY A 498 -10.01 12.64 2.19
N ARG A 499 -8.86 13.30 1.94
CA ARG A 499 -7.88 13.60 3.00
C ARG A 499 -8.24 14.78 3.89
N SER A 500 -9.03 15.73 3.39
CA SER A 500 -9.26 17.03 4.03
C SER A 500 -10.29 17.06 5.15
N CYS A 501 -11.13 16.03 5.29
CA CYS A 501 -12.15 15.98 6.35
C CYS A 501 -12.09 14.64 7.09
N ARG A 502 -11.90 14.69 8.41
CA ARG A 502 -11.69 13.49 9.26
C ARG A 502 -12.78 13.23 10.29
N HIS A 503 -13.45 14.27 10.76
CA HIS A 503 -14.58 14.17 11.70
C HIS A 503 -15.63 15.26 11.39
N ALA A 504 -16.77 15.19 12.07
CA ALA A 504 -17.97 15.98 11.71
C ALA A 504 -17.80 17.51 11.74
N GLY A 505 -16.82 18.00 12.50
CA GLY A 505 -16.48 19.44 12.58
C GLY A 505 -15.32 19.86 11.69
N ASP A 506 -14.70 18.92 10.99
CA ASP A 506 -13.53 19.18 10.17
C ASP A 506 -13.93 19.82 8.83
N ARG A 507 -13.01 20.56 8.22
CA ARG A 507 -13.22 21.22 6.93
C ARG A 507 -11.91 21.40 6.19
N GLY A 508 -11.98 21.29 4.86
CA GLY A 508 -10.89 21.68 4.00
C GLY A 508 -11.27 21.73 2.53
N VAL A 509 -10.60 22.61 1.80
CA VAL A 509 -10.83 22.85 0.38
C VAL A 509 -9.84 22.07 -0.48
N THR A 510 -10.32 21.48 -1.58
CA THR A 510 -9.47 20.81 -2.57
C THR A 510 -9.42 21.61 -3.85
N TYR A 511 -8.23 22.11 -4.20
CA TYR A 511 -7.97 22.75 -5.48
C TYR A 511 -7.52 21.73 -6.53
N VAL A 512 -8.08 21.80 -7.73
CA VAL A 512 -7.67 20.97 -8.86
C VAL A 512 -7.25 21.87 -10.03
N LEU A 513 -6.00 21.75 -10.46
CA LEU A 513 -5.38 22.65 -11.43
C LEU A 513 -5.26 22.07 -12.84
N ASP A 514 -5.56 20.79 -13.01
CA ASP A 514 -5.38 20.08 -14.28
C ASP A 514 -6.67 20.03 -15.11
N GLY A 515 -6.60 20.52 -16.35
CA GLY A 515 -7.66 20.43 -17.37
C GLY A 515 -8.15 19.01 -17.64
N GLN A 516 -7.32 17.99 -17.40
CA GLN A 516 -7.72 16.58 -17.54
C GLN A 516 -8.84 16.17 -16.56
N PHE A 517 -9.02 16.87 -15.45
CA PHE A 517 -10.07 16.59 -14.48
C PHE A 517 -11.47 16.64 -15.11
N ALA A 518 -11.79 17.71 -15.86
CA ALA A 518 -13.07 17.83 -16.54
C ALA A 518 -13.29 16.73 -17.58
N ARG A 519 -12.26 16.42 -18.37
CA ARG A 519 -12.30 15.35 -19.39
C ARG A 519 -12.53 13.98 -18.76
N PHE A 520 -11.83 13.70 -17.66
CA PHE A 520 -11.95 12.45 -16.92
C PHE A 520 -13.37 12.29 -16.36
N LEU A 521 -13.91 13.33 -15.72
CA LEU A 521 -15.28 13.30 -15.17
C LEU A 521 -16.35 13.12 -16.26
N LEU A 522 -16.18 13.74 -17.42
CA LEU A 522 -17.12 13.57 -18.54
C LEU A 522 -17.13 12.14 -19.06
N ARG A 523 -15.95 11.51 -19.19
CA ARG A 523 -15.81 10.17 -19.78
C ARG A 523 -16.09 9.04 -18.79
N TYR A 524 -15.69 9.19 -17.53
CA TYR A 524 -15.66 8.13 -16.53
C TYR A 524 -16.55 8.39 -15.33
N ARG A 525 -17.56 9.26 -15.46
CA ARG A 525 -18.57 9.52 -14.42
C ARG A 525 -19.12 8.24 -13.75
N PRO A 526 -19.46 7.15 -14.49
CA PRO A 526 -20.00 5.94 -13.87
C PRO A 526 -19.01 5.18 -12.97
N LEU A 527 -17.71 5.46 -13.10
CA LEU A 527 -16.65 4.83 -12.29
C LEU A 527 -16.39 5.59 -10.99
N LEU A 528 -17.10 6.67 -10.67
CA LEU A 528 -16.84 7.51 -9.50
C LEU A 528 -17.98 7.44 -8.50
N PRO A 529 -17.68 7.52 -7.19
CA PRO A 529 -18.72 7.43 -6.18
C PRO A 529 -19.58 8.69 -6.15
N ALA A 530 -20.88 8.53 -5.87
CA ALA A 530 -21.85 9.62 -5.89
C ALA A 530 -21.44 10.81 -5.00
N TRP A 531 -20.99 10.55 -3.77
CA TRP A 531 -20.57 11.58 -2.83
C TRP A 531 -19.41 12.45 -3.34
N PHE A 532 -18.51 11.89 -4.17
CA PHE A 532 -17.44 12.64 -4.82
C PHE A 532 -18.00 13.51 -5.96
N LEU A 533 -18.90 12.94 -6.77
CA LEU A 533 -19.55 13.65 -7.87
C LEU A 533 -20.38 14.85 -7.38
N ASP A 534 -20.98 14.75 -6.18
CA ASP A 534 -21.68 15.86 -5.54
C ASP A 534 -20.79 17.10 -5.34
N ALA A 535 -19.48 16.91 -5.12
CA ALA A 535 -18.52 18.00 -5.00
C ALA A 535 -17.91 18.40 -6.34
N ALA A 536 -17.64 17.43 -7.21
CA ALA A 536 -16.98 17.67 -8.48
C ALA A 536 -17.88 18.39 -9.50
N ALA A 537 -19.17 18.04 -9.57
CA ALA A 537 -20.08 18.62 -10.56
C ALA A 537 -20.36 20.12 -10.35
N PRO A 538 -20.60 20.63 -9.12
CA PRO A 538 -20.65 22.08 -8.87
C PRO A 538 -19.36 22.80 -9.26
N ALA A 539 -18.19 22.23 -8.96
CA ALA A 539 -16.89 22.81 -9.30
C ALA A 539 -16.74 23.00 -10.82
N LEU A 540 -17.12 22.00 -11.63
CA LEU A 540 -17.11 22.10 -13.09
C LEU A 540 -18.07 23.16 -13.62
N ARG A 541 -19.25 23.33 -13.00
CA ARG A 541 -20.23 24.35 -13.40
C ARG A 541 -19.74 25.76 -13.08
N ALA A 542 -19.13 25.95 -11.91
CA ALA A 542 -18.56 27.23 -11.51
C ALA A 542 -17.44 27.68 -12.46
N ALA A 543 -16.57 26.76 -12.87
CA ALA A 543 -15.48 27.05 -13.80
C ALA A 543 -15.92 27.39 -15.24
N LYS A 544 -17.17 27.10 -15.62
CA LYS A 544 -17.72 27.53 -16.93
C LYS A 544 -18.30 28.96 -16.92
N ARG A 545 -18.46 29.55 -15.73
CA ARG A 545 -19.06 30.89 -15.53
C ARG A 545 -18.01 31.98 -15.36
N VAL A 546 -16.74 31.59 -15.24
CA VAL A 546 -15.53 32.43 -15.15
C VAL A 546 -14.76 32.23 -16.43
#